data_AF-A0A177PJG7-F1
#
_entry.id   AF-A0A177PJG7-F1
#
_cell.length_a   1.000
_cell.length_b   1.000
_cell.length_c   1.000
_cell.angle_alpha   90.00
_cell.angle_beta   90.00
_cell.angle_gamma   90.00
#
_symmetry.space_group_name_H-M   'P 1'
#
loop_
_entity.id
_entity.type
_entity.pdbx_description
1 polymer ?
#
loop_
_entity_poly.entity_id
_entity_poly.type
_entity_poly.pdbx_seq_one_letter_code
_entity_poly.pdbx_strand_id
1 'polypeptide(L)'
;MFAANIARIENSDFVFAHINEVDCFGTLFELGHAHAAGIPTFIHFGEDLTDRQKSELWFARMGCIPILGSIEDAFDRALDIWRAACATNTI
;
A
#
# COMPACT_ATOMS: atom_id res chain seq x y z
N MET A 1 -19.01 -1.20 9.90
CA MET A 1 -17.62 -1.69 9.90
C MET A 1 -16.98 -1.46 8.53
N PHE A 2 -17.54 -1.99 7.43
CA PHE A 2 -17.05 -1.74 6.06
C PHE A 2 -17.09 -0.27 5.59
N ALA A 3 -18.25 0.39 5.66
CA ALA A 3 -18.40 1.78 5.21
C ALA A 3 -17.50 2.78 5.97
N ALA A 4 -17.16 2.48 7.22
CA ALA A 4 -16.25 3.31 8.00
C ALA A 4 -14.78 3.19 7.52
N ASN A 5 -14.36 2.01 7.05
CA ASN A 5 -13.02 1.85 6.47
C ASN A 5 -12.90 2.58 5.13
N ILE A 6 -13.93 2.49 4.28
CA ILE A 6 -13.99 3.24 3.02
C ILE A 6 -13.86 4.74 3.27
N ALA A 7 -14.67 5.29 4.18
CA ALA A 7 -14.60 6.70 4.50
C ALA A 7 -13.22 7.10 5.06
N ARG A 8 -12.55 6.24 5.83
CA ARG A 8 -11.18 6.51 6.31
C ARG A 8 -10.18 6.53 5.16
N ILE A 9 -10.27 5.58 4.23
CA ILE A 9 -9.41 5.54 3.04
C ILE A 9 -9.61 6.82 2.22
N GLU A 10 -10.85 7.17 1.89
CA GLU A 10 -11.18 8.35 1.08
C GLU A 10 -10.72 9.69 1.69
N ASN A 11 -10.53 9.74 3.01
CA ASN A 11 -10.02 10.93 3.72
C ASN A 11 -8.52 10.85 4.06
N SER A 12 -7.80 9.82 3.57
CA SER A 12 -6.37 9.66 3.85
C SER A 12 -5.52 10.37 2.80
N ASP A 13 -4.38 10.92 3.23
CA ASP A 13 -3.39 11.51 2.32
C ASP A 13 -2.68 10.47 1.45
N PHE A 14 -2.50 9.27 2.00
CA PHE A 14 -1.98 8.08 1.32
C PHE A 14 -2.39 6.83 2.10
N VAL A 15 -2.24 5.66 1.48
CA VAL A 15 -2.43 4.35 2.11
C VAL A 15 -1.12 3.58 2.09
N PHE A 16 -0.75 3.00 3.23
CA PHE A 16 0.36 2.05 3.35
C PHE A 16 -0.16 0.69 3.82
N ALA A 17 0.22 -0.38 3.12
CA ALA A 17 -0.13 -1.74 3.50
C ALA A 17 1.12 -2.61 3.66
N HIS A 18 1.22 -3.28 4.82
CA HIS A 18 2.16 -4.36 5.04
C HIS A 18 1.45 -5.71 4.80
N ILE A 19 1.96 -6.49 3.85
CA ILE A 19 1.41 -7.79 3.49
C ILE A 19 2.36 -8.88 4.01
N ASN A 20 1.93 -9.61 5.03
CA ASN A 20 2.67 -10.73 5.64
C ASN A 20 2.05 -12.10 5.34
N GLU A 21 0.89 -12.15 4.69
CA GLU A 21 0.19 -13.39 4.34
C GLU A 21 -0.53 -13.26 2.99
N VAL A 22 -0.79 -14.40 2.34
CA VAL A 22 -1.49 -14.45 1.04
C VAL A 22 -2.99 -14.21 1.21
N ASP A 23 -3.57 -14.65 2.33
CA ASP A 23 -5.00 -14.56 2.63
C ASP A 23 -5.41 -13.17 3.14
N CYS A 24 -4.96 -12.12 2.46
CA CYS A 24 -5.18 -10.71 2.81
C CYS A 24 -6.23 -10.03 1.92
N PHE A 25 -7.29 -10.76 1.52
CA PHE A 25 -8.29 -10.27 0.54
C PHE A 25 -8.93 -8.92 0.90
N GLY A 26 -9.18 -8.67 2.19
CA GLY A 26 -9.69 -7.38 2.67
C GLY A 26 -8.72 -6.23 2.38
N THR A 27 -7.45 -6.40 2.72
CA THR A 27 -6.38 -5.44 2.45
C THR A 27 -6.20 -5.22 0.95
N LEU A 28 -6.26 -6.28 0.14
CA LEU A 28 -6.16 -6.17 -1.32
C LEU A 28 -7.33 -5.39 -1.92
N PHE A 29 -8.54 -5.58 -1.39
CA PHE A 29 -9.71 -4.79 -1.77
C PHE A 29 -9.52 -3.31 -1.39
N GLU A 30 -9.05 -3.03 -0.17
CA GLU A 30 -8.79 -1.66 0.31
C GLU A 30 -7.72 -0.95 -0.54
N LEU A 31 -6.65 -1.66 -0.91
CA LEU A 31 -5.62 -1.16 -1.83
C LEU A 31 -6.18 -0.87 -3.24
N GLY A 32 -6.98 -1.78 -3.78
CA GLY A 32 -7.62 -1.58 -5.08
C GLY A 32 -8.59 -0.38 -5.08
N HIS A 33 -9.36 -0.21 -4.00
CA HIS A 33 -10.24 0.93 -3.83
C HIS A 33 -9.46 2.25 -3.72
N ALA A 34 -8.42 2.31 -2.89
CA ALA A 34 -7.56 3.48 -2.75
C ALA A 34 -6.91 3.87 -4.09
N HIS A 35 -6.37 2.90 -4.82
CA HIS A 35 -5.81 3.11 -6.16
C HIS A 35 -6.85 3.69 -7.13
N ALA A 36 -8.05 3.11 -7.18
CA ALA A 36 -9.12 3.58 -8.06
C ALA A 36 -9.60 5.00 -7.71
N ALA A 37 -9.51 5.40 -6.43
CA ALA A 37 -9.82 6.75 -5.97
C ALA A 37 -8.70 7.78 -6.22
N GLY A 38 -7.57 7.36 -6.81
CA GLY A 38 -6.42 8.24 -7.06
C GLY A 38 -5.61 8.55 -5.80
N ILE A 39 -5.78 7.77 -4.73
CA ILE A 39 -5.05 7.97 -3.48
C ILE A 39 -3.69 7.27 -3.60
N PRO A 40 -2.58 7.93 -3.25
CA PRO A 40 -1.27 7.32 -3.28
C PRO A 40 -1.24 6.05 -2.42
N THR A 41 -0.81 4.93 -3.01
CA THR A 41 -0.82 3.62 -2.35
C THR A 41 0.58 3.04 -2.32
N PHE A 42 1.01 2.61 -1.15
CA PHE A 42 2.32 2.02 -0.90
C PHE A 42 2.14 0.61 -0.35
N ILE A 43 2.95 -0.32 -0.86
CA ILE A 43 2.89 -1.73 -0.48
C ILE A 43 4.25 -2.23 -0.02
N HIS A 44 4.30 -2.90 1.11
CA HIS A 44 5.47 -3.60 1.62
C HIS A 44 5.14 -5.09 1.79
N PHE A 45 6.01 -5.98 1.30
CA PHE A 45 5.88 -7.41 1.53
C PHE A 45 6.78 -7.86 2.68
N GLY A 46 6.19 -8.54 3.67
CA GLY A 46 6.91 -9.15 4.77
C GLY A 46 7.90 -10.21 4.31
N GLU A 47 8.91 -10.45 5.15
CA GLU A 47 9.95 -11.45 4.90
C GLU A 47 9.39 -12.88 4.91
N ASP A 48 8.27 -13.10 5.61
CA ASP A 48 7.58 -14.39 5.71
C ASP A 48 6.97 -14.86 4.38
N LEU A 49 6.84 -13.97 3.38
CA LEU A 49 6.35 -14.32 2.06
C LEU A 49 7.47 -14.76 1.13
N THR A 50 7.30 -15.94 0.55
CA THR A 50 8.18 -16.43 -0.53
C THR A 50 8.04 -15.56 -1.79
N ASP A 51 9.05 -15.58 -2.66
CA ASP A 51 9.01 -14.85 -3.94
C ASP A 51 7.85 -15.29 -4.84
N ARG A 52 7.47 -16.57 -4.75
CA ARG A 52 6.29 -17.09 -5.45
C ARG A 52 5.00 -16.44 -4.95
N GLN A 53 4.81 -16.39 -3.63
CA GLN A 53 3.63 -15.76 -3.03
C GLN A 53 3.56 -14.26 -3.35
N LYS A 54 4.70 -13.56 -3.29
CA LYS A 54 4.80 -12.16 -3.73
C LYS A 54 4.43 -11.97 -5.20
N SER A 55 4.76 -12.95 -6.05
CA SER A 55 4.41 -12.94 -7.48
C SER A 55 2.92 -13.22 -7.73
N GLU A 56 2.26 -14.01 -6.89
CA GLU A 56 0.82 -14.24 -6.96
C GLU A 56 0.03 -12.96 -6.64
N LEU A 57 0.61 -12.05 -5.86
CA LEU A 57 0.09 -10.72 -5.53
C LEU A 57 0.50 -9.63 -6.54
N TRP A 58 0.81 -10.01 -7.78
CA TRP A 58 1.28 -9.09 -8.84
C TRP A 58 0.37 -7.89 -9.07
N PHE A 59 -0.95 -8.06 -8.97
CA PHE A 59 -1.93 -7.01 -9.22
C PHE A 59 -1.83 -5.88 -8.19
N ALA A 60 -1.53 -6.21 -6.93
CA ALA A 60 -1.29 -5.22 -5.89
C ALA A 60 -0.03 -4.39 -6.21
N ARG A 61 1.00 -5.00 -6.83
CA ARG A 61 2.21 -4.29 -7.29
C ARG A 61 1.99 -3.38 -8.49
N MET A 62 1.00 -3.68 -9.33
CA MET A 62 0.69 -2.83 -10.49
C MET A 62 -0.04 -1.55 -10.08
N GLY A 63 -0.82 -1.59 -8.99
CA GLY A 63 -1.56 -0.45 -8.48
C GLY A 63 -0.85 0.37 -7.41
N CYS A 64 0.17 -0.19 -6.75
CA CYS A 64 0.83 0.43 -5.60
C CYS A 64 2.34 0.62 -5.83
N ILE A 65 2.93 1.61 -5.16
CA ILE A 65 4.37 1.84 -5.12
C ILE A 65 5.00 0.84 -4.13
N PRO A 66 5.93 -0.03 -4.57
CA PRO A 66 6.57 -0.99 -3.68
C PRO A 66 7.61 -0.31 -2.78
N ILE A 67 7.52 -0.60 -1.48
CA ILE A 67 8.51 -0.22 -0.48
C ILE A 67 9.40 -1.42 -0.17
N LEU A 68 10.70 -1.20 -0.28
CA LEU A 68 11.73 -2.20 -0.01
C LEU A 68 12.44 -1.89 1.32
N GLY A 69 12.89 -2.93 2.00
CA GLY A 69 13.59 -2.82 3.29
C GLY A 69 12.92 -3.67 4.35
N SER A 70 13.28 -3.43 5.61
CA SER A 70 12.61 -4.04 6.75
C SER A 70 11.34 -3.25 7.11
N ILE A 71 10.44 -3.89 7.87
CA ILE A 71 9.17 -3.28 8.28
C ILE A 71 9.36 -2.08 9.20
N GLU A 72 10.43 -2.07 10.00
CA GLU A 72 10.75 -0.98 10.94
C GLU A 72 10.90 0.37 10.22
N ASP A 73 11.45 0.36 9.00
CA ASP A 73 11.69 1.57 8.20
C ASP A 73 10.66 1.77 7.09
N ALA A 74 9.85 0.75 6.78
CA ALA A 74 9.03 0.76 5.57
C ALA A 74 7.99 1.89 5.56
N PHE A 75 7.36 2.16 6.70
CA PHE A 75 6.39 3.25 6.80
C PHE A 75 7.06 4.62 6.62
N ASP A 76 8.21 4.84 7.26
CA ASP A 76 8.95 6.11 7.16
C ASP A 76 9.41 6.37 5.73
N ARG A 77 9.85 5.33 5.00
CA ARG A 77 10.17 5.43 3.57
C ARG A 77 8.97 5.81 2.72
N ALA A 78 7.80 5.23 2.98
CA ALA A 78 6.57 5.60 2.28
C ALA A 78 6.18 7.06 2.54
N LEU A 79 6.28 7.48 3.81
CA LEU A 79 6.01 8.86 4.24
C LEU A 79 6.96 9.86 3.57
N ASP A 80 8.25 9.54 3.46
CA ASP A 80 9.25 10.38 2.81
C ASP A 80 8.98 10.53 1.31
N ILE A 81 8.62 9.44 0.63
CA ILE A 81 8.23 9.47 -0.79
C ILE A 81 7.00 10.36 -0.99
N TRP A 82 5.96 10.19 -0.16
CA TRP A 82 4.77 11.03 -0.21
C TRP A 82 5.10 12.50 0.02
N ARG A 83 5.86 12.84 1.07
CA ARG A 83 6.29 14.21 1.36
C ARG A 83 7.07 14.85 0.21
N ALA A 84 8.00 14.10 -0.38
CA ALA A 84 8.80 14.58 -1.51
C ALA A 84 7.93 14.90 -2.73
N ALA A 85 6.90 14.08 -2.96
CA ALA A 85 6.05 14.28 -4.12
C ALA A 85 4.93 15.32 -3.89
N CYS A 86 4.50 15.56 -2.64
CA CYS A 86 3.73 16.75 -2.28
C CYS A 86 4.53 18.05 -2.50
N ALA A 87 5.82 18.05 -2.17
CA ALA A 87 6.69 19.22 -2.38
C ALA A 87 6.94 19.55 -3.86
N THR A 88 6.80 18.56 -4.75
CA THR A 88 7.03 18.70 -6.20
C THR A 88 5.74 18.70 -7.02
N ASN A 89 4.57 18.51 -6.40
CA ASN A 89 3.25 18.42 -7.03
C ASN A 89 3.14 17.28 -8.07
N THR A 90 3.71 16.10 -7.74
CA THR A 90 3.94 14.99 -8.69
C THR A 90 3.23 13.68 -8.35
N ILE A 91 2.19 13.70 -7.51
CA ILE A 91 1.35 12.51 -7.26
C ILE A 91 -0.06 12.75 -7.76
#